data_AF-A0A1H6EUR8-F1
#
_entry.id   AF-A0A1H6EUR8-F1
#
_cell.length_a   1.000
_cell.length_b   1.000
_cell.length_c   1.000
_cell.angle_alpha   90.00
_cell.angle_beta   90.00
_cell.angle_gamma   90.00
#
_symmetry.space_group_name_H-M   'P 1'
#
loop_
_entity.id
_entity.type
_entity.pdbx_description
1 polymer ?
#
loop_
_entity_poly.entity_id
_entity_poly.type
_entity_poly.pdbx_seq_one_letter_code
_entity_poly.pdbx_strand_id
1 'polypeptide(L)'
;MPDLVVDGGDKLCVQLLIELRAHVRAAGPGAVIHLIAADPAAPVDLPAWCHLTGHTYLGPVEGAERATYALRVAGAAKETADTRPWHPA
;
A
#
# COMPACT_ATOMS: atom_id res chain seq x y z
N MET A 1 16.40 2.81 2.86
CA MET A 1 15.55 2.86 4.07
C MET A 1 14.18 3.36 3.64
N PRO A 2 13.08 2.88 4.24
CA PRO A 2 11.73 3.36 3.89
C PRO A 2 11.54 4.80 4.34
N ASP A 3 10.78 5.57 3.57
CA ASP A 3 10.35 6.92 3.95
C ASP A 3 9.23 6.87 4.98
N LEU A 4 8.43 5.79 4.97
CA LEU A 4 7.32 5.56 5.89
C LEU A 4 7.09 4.07 6.17
N VAL A 5 6.74 3.74 7.41
CA VAL A 5 6.28 2.41 7.82
C VAL A 5 4.83 2.50 8.31
N VAL A 6 3.95 1.65 7.78
CA VAL A 6 2.52 1.59 8.13
C VAL A 6 2.25 0.22 8.77
N ASP A 7 1.76 0.21 10.00
CA ASP A 7 1.42 -1.02 10.73
C ASP A 7 -0.06 -1.36 10.59
N GLY A 8 -0.35 -2.42 9.86
CA GLY A 8 -1.69 -2.92 9.63
C GLY A 8 -2.24 -3.87 10.68
N GLY A 9 -1.40 -4.40 11.57
CA GLY A 9 -1.80 -5.42 12.56
C GLY A 9 -2.65 -6.56 11.96
N ASP A 10 -3.75 -6.89 12.65
CA ASP A 10 -4.73 -7.93 12.28
C ASP A 10 -5.84 -7.42 11.34
N LYS A 11 -5.70 -6.22 10.76
CA LYS A 11 -6.75 -5.63 9.92
C LYS A 11 -6.87 -6.40 8.61
N LEU A 12 -8.12 -6.65 8.22
CA LEU A 12 -8.44 -7.22 6.91
C LEU A 12 -7.97 -6.27 5.80
N CYS A 13 -7.52 -6.86 4.70
CA CYS A 13 -6.89 -6.17 3.57
C CYS A 13 -7.60 -4.88 3.15
N VAL A 14 -8.93 -4.85 3.13
CA VAL A 14 -9.71 -3.68 2.71
C VAL A 14 -9.52 -2.46 3.64
N GLN A 15 -9.51 -2.65 4.96
CA GLN A 15 -9.27 -1.53 5.89
C GLN A 15 -7.84 -1.02 5.79
N LEU A 16 -6.90 -1.94 5.59
CA LEU A 16 -5.50 -1.63 5.41
C LEU A 16 -5.25 -0.77 4.15
N LEU A 17 -5.91 -1.10 3.05
CA LEU A 17 -5.81 -0.34 1.80
C LEU A 17 -6.39 1.09 1.94
N ILE A 18 -7.44 1.29 2.74
CA ILE A 18 -8.00 2.62 3.01
C ILE A 18 -6.98 3.47 3.79
N GLU A 19 -6.35 2.89 4.82
CA GLU A 19 -5.31 3.58 5.59
C GLU A 19 -4.08 3.86 4.74
N LEU A 20 -3.63 2.89 3.94
CA LEU A 20 -2.50 3.05 3.03
C LEU A 20 -2.73 4.22 2.06
N ARG A 21 -3.93 4.37 1.52
CA ARG A 21 -4.29 5.50 0.63
C ARG A 21 -4.10 6.86 1.30
N ALA A 22 -4.45 6.99 2.58
CA ALA A 22 -4.22 8.24 3.32
C ALA A 22 -2.72 8.53 3.49
N HIS A 23 -1.93 7.51 3.82
CA HIS A 23 -0.48 7.62 3.98
C HIS A 23 0.25 7.92 2.66
N VAL A 24 -0.18 7.32 1.56
CA VAL A 24 0.33 7.58 0.21
C VAL A 24 0.14 9.04 -0.18
N ARG A 25 -1.05 9.62 0.10
CA ARG A 25 -1.30 11.04 -0.19
C ARG A 25 -0.44 11.97 0.66
N ALA A 26 -0.12 11.59 1.89
CA ALA A 26 0.77 12.37 2.75
C ALA A 26 2.25 12.25 2.36
N ALA A 27 2.70 11.06 1.93
CA ALA A 27 4.11 10.80 1.62
C ALA A 27 4.57 11.42 0.30
N GLY A 28 3.66 11.51 -0.68
CA GLY A 28 3.94 12.12 -1.98
C GLY A 28 4.71 11.23 -2.96
N PRO A 29 4.89 11.70 -4.21
CA PRO A 29 5.53 10.94 -5.29
C PRO A 29 6.96 10.49 -4.98
N GLY A 30 7.30 9.25 -5.32
CA GLY A 30 8.62 8.67 -5.15
C GLY A 30 8.86 8.00 -3.79
N ALA A 31 8.03 8.29 -2.79
CA ALA A 31 8.16 7.73 -1.45
C ALA A 31 8.01 6.19 -1.46
N VAL A 32 8.82 5.52 -0.65
CA VAL A 32 8.74 4.07 -0.41
C VAL A 32 8.07 3.82 0.93
N ILE A 33 6.97 3.09 0.89
CA ILE A 33 6.18 2.70 2.06
C ILE A 33 6.42 1.22 2.34
N HIS A 34 6.76 0.89 3.59
CA HIS A 34 6.75 -0.47 4.11
C HIS A 34 5.45 -0.69 4.88
N LEU A 35 4.63 -1.61 4.40
CA LEU A 35 3.34 -1.97 4.96
C LEU A 35 3.45 -3.31 5.68
N ILE A 36 3.20 -3.33 6.98
CA ILE A 36 3.11 -4.56 7.76
C ILE A 36 1.67 -5.06 7.67
N ALA A 37 1.46 -6.28 7.17
CA ALA A 37 0.15 -6.88 6.99
C ALA A 37 0.19 -8.37 7.34
N ALA A 38 -0.63 -8.81 8.30
CA ALA A 38 -0.74 -10.23 8.63
C ALA A 38 -1.72 -11.00 7.73
N ASP A 39 -2.48 -10.30 6.87
CA ASP A 39 -3.50 -10.89 6.01
C ASP A 39 -2.86 -11.76 4.91
N PRO A 40 -3.21 -13.06 4.79
CA PRO A 40 -2.70 -13.93 3.74
C PRO A 40 -3.08 -13.50 2.31
N ALA A 41 -4.08 -12.63 2.15
CA ALA A 41 -4.46 -12.07 0.85
C ALA A 41 -3.56 -10.88 0.43
N ALA A 42 -2.80 -10.27 1.34
CA ALA A 42 -1.96 -9.11 1.05
C ALA A 42 -0.96 -9.31 -0.11
N PRO A 43 -0.28 -10.47 -0.27
CA PRO A 43 0.59 -10.74 -1.41
C PRO A 43 -0.11 -10.68 -2.78
N VAL A 44 -1.43 -10.84 -2.83
CA VAL A 44 -2.24 -10.82 -4.07
C VAL A 44 -2.90 -9.46 -4.26
N ASP A 45 -3.47 -8.90 -3.18
CA ASP A 45 -4.23 -7.66 -3.22
C ASP A 45 -3.34 -6.43 -3.39
N LEU A 46 -2.16 -6.38 -2.75
CA LEU A 46 -1.26 -5.22 -2.84
C LEU A 46 -0.73 -4.99 -4.26
N PRO A 47 -0.23 -6.01 -5.00
CA PRO A 47 0.13 -5.84 -6.40
C PRO A 47 -1.05 -5.35 -7.25
N ALA A 48 -2.25 -5.93 -7.05
CA ALA A 48 -3.44 -5.57 -7.82
C ALA A 48 -3.85 -4.11 -7.56
N TRP A 49 -3.85 -3.68 -6.30
CA TRP A 49 -4.14 -2.30 -5.90
C TRP A 49 -3.08 -1.33 -6.43
N CYS A 50 -1.80 -1.67 -6.33
CA CYS A 50 -0.72 -0.86 -6.90
C CYS A 50 -0.91 -0.68 -8.41
N HIS A 51 -1.22 -1.77 -9.13
CA HIS A 51 -1.50 -1.70 -10.56
C HIS A 51 -2.71 -0.80 -10.89
N LEU A 52 -3.81 -0.94 -10.14
CA LEU A 52 -5.03 -0.15 -10.33
C LEU A 52 -4.78 1.36 -10.12
N THR A 53 -4.01 1.70 -9.09
CA THR A 53 -3.74 3.08 -8.66
C THR A 53 -2.56 3.71 -9.39
N GLY A 54 -1.72 2.90 -10.05
CA GLY A 54 -0.50 3.31 -10.73
C GLY A 54 0.74 3.33 -9.85
N HIS A 55 0.65 2.93 -8.57
CA HIS A 55 1.80 2.74 -7.71
C HIS A 55 2.64 1.51 -8.13
N THR A 56 3.88 1.45 -7.66
CA THR A 56 4.78 0.33 -7.96
C THR A 56 4.90 -0.59 -6.75
N TYR A 57 4.43 -1.82 -6.87
CA TYR A 57 4.69 -2.83 -5.86
C TYR A 57 6.16 -3.30 -5.96
N LEU A 58 6.89 -3.27 -4.84
CA LEU A 58 8.30 -3.64 -4.77
C LEU A 58 8.52 -5.06 -4.22
N GLY A 59 7.49 -5.69 -3.66
CA GLY A 59 7.56 -7.04 -3.12
C GLY A 59 7.61 -7.11 -1.59
N PRO A 60 7.66 -8.33 -1.03
CA PRO A 60 7.90 -8.52 0.40
C PRO A 60 9.31 -8.06 0.79
N VAL A 61 9.43 -7.50 2.00
CA VAL A 61 10.73 -7.09 2.57
C VAL A 61 11.38 -8.31 3.21
N GLU A 62 12.50 -8.76 2.64
CA GLU A 62 13.26 -9.89 3.19
C GLU A 62 13.85 -9.56 4.57
N GLY A 63 13.82 -10.54 5.48
CA GLY A 63 14.38 -10.40 6.83
C GLY A 63 13.53 -9.57 7.80
N ALA A 64 12.32 -9.16 7.41
CA ALA A 64 11.39 -8.52 8.33
C ALA A 64 10.81 -9.54 9.34
N GLU A 65 10.77 -9.18 10.63
CA GLU A 65 10.19 -10.03 11.69
C GLU A 65 8.68 -10.27 11.51
N ARG A 66 8.00 -9.33 10.84
CA ARG A 66 6.57 -9.39 10.53
C ARG A 66 6.38 -9.32 9.02
N ALA A 67 5.30 -9.92 8.52
CA ALA A 67 4.94 -9.91 7.10
C ALA A 67 4.84 -8.46 6.61
N THR A 68 5.87 -8.01 5.88
CA THR A 68 6.06 -6.61 5.48
C THR A 68 6.22 -6.55 3.98
N TYR A 69 5.55 -5.60 3.36
CA TYR A 69 5.48 -5.42 1.92
C TYR A 69 5.88 -4.00 1.55
N ALA A 70 6.74 -3.85 0.55
CA ALA A 70 7.19 -2.55 0.08
C ALA A 70 6.45 -2.13 -1.19
N LEU A 71 6.12 -0.84 -1.28
CA LEU A 71 5.58 -0.22 -2.48
C LEU A 71 6.11 1.20 -2.62
N ARG A 72 6.18 1.70 -3.86
CA ARG A 72 6.58 3.06 -4.21
C ARG A 72 5.41 3.85 -4.74
N VAL A 73 5.25 5.05 -4.20
CA VAL A 73 4.22 6.00 -4.61
C VAL A 73 4.56 6.58 -5.98
N ALA A 74 3.74 6.31 -6.98
CA ALA A 74 3.82 6.99 -8.27
C ALA A 74 3.31 8.43 -8.21
N GLY A 75 3.92 9.31 -9.01
CA GLY A 75 3.54 10.73 -9.08
C GLY A 75 2.29 11.05 -9.88
N ALA A 76 1.83 10.13 -10.71
CA ALA A 76 0.60 10.24 -11.50
C ALA A 76 -0.48 9.27 -10.99
N ALA A 77 -0.45 8.94 -9.70
CA ALA A 77 -1.39 7.98 -9.13
C ALA A 77 -2.83 8.45 -9.36
N LYS A 78 -3.66 7.59 -9.94
CA LYS A 78 -5.09 7.88 -10.09
C LYS A 78 -5.70 7.93 -8.69
N GLU A 79 -6.19 9.11 -8.30
CA GLU A 79 -6.98 9.21 -7.08
C GLU A 79 -8.17 8.26 -7.21
N THR A 80 -8.28 7.33 -6.27
CA THR A 80 -9.49 6.51 -6.15
C THR A 80 -10.55 7.32 -5.41
N ALA A 81 -11.84 7.09 -5.67
CA ALA A 81 -12.93 7.86 -5.03
C ALA A 81 -13.01 7.59 -3.51
N ASP A 82 -13.35 8.61 -2.71
CA ASP A 82 -13.30 8.56 -1.23
C ASP A 82 -14.11 7.45 -0.58
N THR A 83 -15.19 7.00 -1.22
CA THR A 83 -16.07 5.94 -0.72
C THR A 83 -15.90 4.62 -1.46
N ARG A 84 -15.02 4.55 -2.48
CA ARG A 84 -14.83 3.38 -3.36
C ARG A 84 -13.36 3.25 -3.76
N PRO A 85 -12.52 2.64 -2.91
CA PRO A 85 -11.07 2.58 -3.12
C PRO A 85 -10.62 1.75 -4.34
N TRP A 86 -11.56 1.12 -5.05
CA TRP A 86 -11.38 0.38 -6.30
C TRP A 86 -11.87 1.12 -7.55
N HIS A 87 -12.48 2.31 -7.43
CA HIS A 87 -12.89 3.12 -8.58
C HIS A 87 -11.98 4.34 -8.75
N PRO A 88 -11.45 4.59 -9.98
CA PRO A 88 -10.82 5.86 -10.29
C PRO A 88 -11.83 7.01 -10.11
N ALA A 89 -11.37 8.14 -9.57
CA ALA A 89 -12.09 9.41 -9.60
C ALA A 89 -12.15 9.99 -11.03
#